data_AF-A0A7S1PCD3-F1
#
_entry.id   AF-A0A7S1PCD3-F1
#
_cell.length_a   1.000
_cell.length_b   1.000
_cell.length_c   1.000
_cell.angle_alpha   90.00
_cell.angle_beta   90.00
_cell.angle_gamma   90.00
#
_symmetry.space_group_name_H-M   'P 1'
#
loop_
_entity.id
_entity.type
_entity.pdbx_description
1 polymer ?
#
loop_
_entity_poly.entity_id
_entity_poly.type
_entity_poly.pdbx_seq_one_letter_code
_entity_poly.pdbx_strand_id
1 'polypeptide(L)'
;DDRDVVERVWDEVSEEVSCRDLIRVVANLLHDDHRMQDTCREIDGLRVLLNHTLSDEKDPLMKESSIFAIRNACHTNAVNKSAVRQLLSGSFQGVIEAPDELMAALERPAAAAEDGGGALLEDMVRARIDGRGVSE
;
A
#
# COMPACT_ATOMS: atom_id res chain seq x y z
N ASP A 1 -14.98 19.79 20.90
CA ASP A 1 -14.06 19.82 19.75
C ASP A 1 -14.50 18.68 18.84
N ASP A 2 -14.73 18.94 17.56
CA ASP A 2 -15.27 17.92 16.64
C ASP A 2 -14.30 16.76 16.42
N ARG A 3 -12.98 17.00 16.61
CA ARG A 3 -11.95 15.95 16.58
C ARG A 3 -12.12 14.92 17.69
N ASP A 4 -12.35 15.37 18.92
CA ASP A 4 -12.53 14.48 20.09
C ASP A 4 -13.77 13.58 19.95
N VAL A 5 -14.77 14.02 19.17
CA VAL A 5 -15.97 13.22 18.90
C VAL A 5 -15.66 12.13 17.88
N VAL A 6 -14.95 12.48 16.80
CA VAL A 6 -14.57 11.52 15.76
C VAL A 6 -13.64 10.44 16.32
N GLU A 7 -12.65 10.83 17.13
CA GLU A 7 -11.69 9.89 17.72
C GLU A 7 -12.38 8.89 18.64
N ARG A 8 -13.29 9.35 19.50
CA ARG A 8 -14.07 8.48 20.40
C ARG A 8 -14.98 7.52 19.65
N VAL A 9 -15.67 8.00 18.61
CA VAL A 9 -16.51 7.15 17.75
C VAL A 9 -15.66 6.12 17.01
N TRP A 10 -14.47 6.53 16.56
CA TRP A 10 -13.55 5.62 15.89
C TRP A 10 -13.05 4.53 16.84
N ASP A 11 -12.69 4.88 18.08
CA ASP A 11 -12.28 3.91 19.10
C ASP A 11 -13.39 2.87 19.35
N GLU A 12 -14.62 3.33 19.60
CA GLU A 12 -15.79 2.45 19.81
C GLU A 12 -16.04 1.52 18.62
N VAL A 13 -15.98 2.05 17.39
CA VAL A 13 -16.22 1.26 16.17
C VAL A 13 -15.05 0.33 15.86
N SER A 14 -13.82 0.72 16.17
CA SER A 14 -12.61 -0.07 15.87
C SER A 14 -12.53 -1.37 16.66
N GLU A 15 -13.18 -1.44 17.82
CA GLU A 15 -13.32 -2.67 18.59
C GLU A 15 -14.23 -3.70 17.90
N GLU A 16 -15.21 -3.23 17.12
CA GLU A 16 -16.20 -4.08 16.46
C GLU A 16 -15.89 -4.35 14.98
N VAL A 17 -15.23 -3.40 14.30
CA VAL A 17 -14.99 -3.44 12.85
C VAL A 17 -13.51 -3.33 12.54
N SER A 18 -12.93 -4.41 12.03
CA SER A 18 -11.54 -4.41 11.59
C SER A 18 -11.37 -3.67 10.25
N CYS A 19 -10.21 -3.04 10.03
CA CYS A 19 -9.86 -2.47 8.73
C CYS A 19 -10.01 -3.48 7.57
N ARG A 20 -9.70 -4.76 7.83
CA ARG A 20 -9.91 -5.86 6.88
C ARG A 20 -11.37 -5.97 6.43
N ASP A 21 -12.31 -5.86 7.37
CA ASP A 21 -13.73 -5.98 7.06
C ASP A 21 -14.22 -4.77 6.24
N LEU A 22 -13.71 -3.57 6.52
CA LEU A 22 -13.92 -2.39 5.67
C LEU A 22 -13.39 -2.60 4.24
N ILE A 23 -12.18 -3.13 4.10
CA ILE A 23 -11.62 -3.45 2.77
C ILE A 23 -12.47 -4.46 2.02
N ARG A 24 -13.04 -5.46 2.71
CA ARG A 24 -13.95 -6.43 2.08
C ARG A 24 -15.25 -5.79 1.60
N VAL A 25 -15.82 -4.87 2.39
CA VAL A 25 -16.99 -4.09 1.96
C VAL A 25 -16.65 -3.27 0.71
N VAL A 26 -15.52 -2.57 0.71
CA VAL A 26 -15.04 -1.83 -0.46
C VAL A 26 -14.84 -2.75 -1.67
N ALA A 27 -14.22 -3.91 -1.48
CA ALA A 27 -14.02 -4.89 -2.55
C ALA A 27 -15.34 -5.32 -3.21
N ASN A 28 -16.40 -5.49 -2.42
CA ASN A 28 -17.73 -5.84 -2.94
C ASN A 28 -18.33 -4.70 -3.76
N LEU A 29 -18.19 -3.44 -3.31
CA LEU A 29 -18.67 -2.26 -4.06
C LEU A 29 -17.94 -2.07 -5.39
N LEU A 30 -16.67 -2.49 -5.48
CA LEU A 30 -15.87 -2.37 -6.70
C LEU A 30 -16.14 -3.48 -7.73
N HIS A 31 -16.88 -4.52 -7.35
CA HIS A 31 -17.12 -5.66 -8.22
C HIS A 31 -18.17 -5.33 -9.28
N ASP A 32 -17.73 -5.32 -10.55
CA ASP A 32 -18.61 -5.12 -11.72
C ASP A 32 -19.33 -3.75 -11.77
N ASP A 33 -18.86 -2.77 -10.99
CA ASP A 33 -19.37 -1.40 -11.00
C ASP A 33 -18.27 -0.41 -11.42
N HIS A 34 -18.30 0.01 -12.68
CA HIS A 34 -17.34 0.97 -13.23
C HIS A 34 -17.35 2.32 -12.51
N ARG A 35 -18.51 2.78 -12.03
CA ARG A 35 -18.62 4.08 -11.35
C ARG A 35 -17.89 4.02 -10.02
N MET A 36 -18.07 2.95 -9.25
CA MET A 36 -17.35 2.76 -7.98
C MET A 36 -15.86 2.55 -8.20
N GLN A 37 -15.47 1.80 -9.25
CA GLN A 37 -14.08 1.63 -9.62
C GLN A 37 -13.39 2.95 -9.98
N ASP A 38 -14.06 3.79 -10.77
CA ASP A 38 -13.53 5.10 -11.15
C ASP A 38 -13.48 6.05 -9.95
N THR A 39 -14.52 6.03 -9.09
CA THR A 39 -14.53 6.81 -7.85
C THR A 39 -13.36 6.42 -6.95
N CYS A 40 -13.09 5.11 -6.79
CA CYS A 40 -11.95 4.62 -6.02
C CYS A 40 -10.60 5.11 -6.55
N ARG A 41 -10.45 5.23 -7.88
CA ARG A 41 -9.25 5.86 -8.47
C ARG A 41 -9.20 7.36 -8.19
N GLU A 42 -10.31 8.07 -8.36
CA GLU A 42 -10.40 9.53 -8.22
C GLU A 42 -10.11 10.03 -6.80
N ILE A 43 -10.45 9.23 -5.79
CA ILE A 43 -10.19 9.55 -4.38
C ILE A 43 -8.84 9.00 -3.86
N ASP A 44 -7.95 8.55 -4.76
CA ASP A 44 -6.67 7.89 -4.44
C ASP A 44 -6.83 6.58 -3.62
N GLY A 45 -8.02 5.98 -3.66
CA GLY A 45 -8.33 4.73 -2.97
C GLY A 45 -7.52 3.54 -3.49
N LEU A 46 -7.10 3.54 -4.75
CA LEU A 46 -6.19 2.51 -5.29
C LEU A 46 -4.87 2.46 -4.52
N ARG A 47 -4.30 3.63 -4.16
CA ARG A 47 -3.07 3.71 -3.36
C ARG A 47 -3.30 3.19 -1.95
N VAL A 48 -4.41 3.58 -1.32
CA VAL A 48 -4.77 3.11 0.03
C VAL A 48 -4.87 1.58 0.06
N LEU A 49 -5.58 1.00 -0.91
CA LEU A 49 -5.70 -0.46 -1.02
C LEU A 49 -4.34 -1.13 -1.26
N LEU A 50 -3.47 -0.55 -2.09
CA LEU A 50 -2.12 -1.08 -2.34
C LEU A 50 -1.24 -1.08 -1.09
N ASN A 51 -1.34 -0.08 -0.21
CA ASN A 51 -0.57 -0.04 1.04
C ASN A 51 -0.85 -1.23 1.96
N HIS A 52 -2.05 -1.81 1.86
CA HIS A 52 -2.46 -2.98 2.63
C HIS A 52 -2.19 -4.32 1.92
N THR A 53 -1.47 -4.32 0.80
CA THR A 53 -1.02 -5.55 0.11
C THR A 53 0.35 -6.06 0.60
N LEU A 54 0.97 -5.34 1.54
CA LEU A 54 2.17 -5.78 2.24
C LEU A 54 1.82 -6.90 3.24
N SER A 55 2.77 -7.79 3.49
CA SER A 55 2.57 -8.87 4.46
C SER A 55 2.39 -8.27 5.86
N ASP A 56 1.29 -8.62 6.52
CA ASP A 56 0.99 -8.24 7.90
C ASP A 56 1.09 -9.49 8.78
N GLU A 57 1.99 -9.48 9.77
CA GLU A 57 2.22 -10.61 10.67
C GLU A 57 1.06 -10.85 11.65
N LYS A 58 0.25 -9.81 11.92
CA LYS A 58 -0.86 -9.84 12.88
C LYS A 58 -2.16 -10.22 12.21
N ASP A 59 -2.38 -9.79 10.96
CA ASP A 59 -3.54 -10.17 10.16
C ASP A 59 -3.12 -10.64 8.76
N PRO A 60 -2.80 -11.94 8.61
CA PRO A 60 -2.45 -12.50 7.30
C PRO A 60 -3.49 -12.14 6.23
N LEU A 61 -4.79 -12.20 6.58
CA LEU A 61 -5.92 -11.98 5.67
C LEU A 61 -6.06 -10.54 5.18
N MET A 62 -5.35 -9.58 5.79
CA MET A 62 -5.35 -8.19 5.36
C MET A 62 -4.80 -8.07 3.94
N LYS A 63 -3.71 -8.80 3.67
CA LYS A 63 -3.07 -8.83 2.36
C LYS A 63 -4.01 -9.40 1.30
N GLU A 64 -4.60 -10.58 1.53
CA GLU A 64 -5.48 -11.21 0.55
C GLU A 64 -6.75 -10.37 0.32
N SER A 65 -7.30 -9.76 1.38
CA SER A 65 -8.48 -8.89 1.27
C SER A 65 -8.17 -7.66 0.39
N SER A 66 -6.97 -7.08 0.55
CA SER A 66 -6.53 -5.92 -0.22
C SER A 66 -6.22 -6.27 -1.68
N ILE A 67 -5.56 -7.41 -1.93
CA ILE A 67 -5.34 -7.93 -3.28
C ILE A 67 -6.68 -8.19 -3.99
N PHE A 68 -7.66 -8.74 -3.26
CA PHE A 68 -9.01 -8.96 -3.79
C PHE A 68 -9.71 -7.65 -4.15
N ALA A 69 -9.61 -6.63 -3.29
CA ALA A 69 -10.14 -5.30 -3.57
C ALA A 69 -9.50 -4.68 -4.82
N ILE A 70 -8.17 -4.76 -4.97
CA ILE A 70 -7.45 -4.28 -6.17
C ILE A 70 -7.88 -5.04 -7.44
N ARG A 71 -8.03 -6.37 -7.34
CA ARG A 71 -8.55 -7.19 -8.45
C ARG A 71 -9.92 -6.70 -8.90
N ASN A 72 -10.81 -6.38 -7.96
CA ASN A 72 -12.15 -5.87 -8.28
C ASN A 72 -12.08 -4.45 -8.84
N ALA A 73 -11.25 -3.57 -8.27
CA ALA A 73 -11.02 -2.22 -8.77
C ALA A 73 -10.55 -2.21 -10.24
N CYS A 74 -9.79 -3.24 -10.63
CA CYS A 74 -9.24 -3.40 -11.98
C CYS A 74 -10.08 -4.33 -12.88
N HIS A 75 -11.14 -4.96 -12.37
CA HIS A 75 -11.94 -5.88 -13.16
C HIS A 75 -12.63 -5.10 -14.28
N THR A 76 -12.48 -5.56 -15.53
CA THR A 76 -12.96 -4.90 -16.77
C THR A 76 -12.53 -3.43 -16.98
N ASN A 77 -11.79 -2.82 -16.05
CA ASN A 77 -11.38 -1.41 -16.09
C ASN A 77 -9.91 -1.24 -16.50
N ALA A 78 -9.67 -0.95 -17.78
CA ALA A 78 -8.33 -0.76 -18.33
C ALA A 78 -7.63 0.48 -17.76
N VAL A 79 -8.38 1.54 -17.41
CA VAL A 79 -7.84 2.77 -16.84
C VAL A 79 -7.27 2.51 -15.46
N ASN A 80 -8.02 1.79 -14.61
CA ASN A 80 -7.53 1.38 -13.29
C ASN A 80 -6.32 0.44 -13.37
N LYS A 81 -6.30 -0.51 -14.33
CA LYS A 81 -5.10 -1.33 -14.57
C LYS A 81 -3.88 -0.48 -14.92
N SER A 82 -4.05 0.55 -15.75
CA SER A 82 -2.96 1.48 -16.10
C SER A 82 -2.52 2.30 -14.89
N ALA A 83 -3.47 2.81 -14.08
CA ALA A 83 -3.18 3.57 -12.88
C ALA A 83 -2.40 2.73 -11.86
N VAL A 84 -2.83 1.49 -11.59
CA VAL A 84 -2.10 0.57 -10.70
C VAL A 84 -0.70 0.29 -11.22
N ARG A 85 -0.51 0.07 -12.53
CA ARG A 85 0.84 -0.08 -13.10
C ARG A 85 1.71 1.14 -12.87
N GLN A 86 1.16 2.35 -13.06
CA GLN A 86 1.90 3.59 -12.84
C GLN A 86 2.31 3.73 -11.37
N LEU A 87 1.40 3.44 -10.44
CA LEU A 87 1.67 3.45 -8.99
C LEU A 87 2.77 2.47 -8.59
N LEU A 88 2.80 1.28 -9.21
CA LEU A 88 3.82 0.27 -8.95
C LEU A 88 5.15 0.52 -9.69
N SER A 89 5.14 1.24 -10.80
CA SER A 89 6.34 1.58 -11.59
C SER A 89 7.02 2.88 -11.15
N GLY A 90 6.35 3.69 -10.33
CA GLY A 90 6.88 4.94 -9.83
C GLY A 90 8.04 4.71 -8.84
N SER A 91 8.88 5.73 -8.68
CA SER A 91 9.79 5.81 -7.53
C SER A 91 9.00 5.72 -6.23
N PHE A 92 9.66 5.32 -5.14
CA PHE A 92 9.03 5.23 -3.82
C PHE A 92 8.25 6.52 -3.48
N GLN A 93 6.96 6.38 -3.14
CA GLN A 93 6.06 7.52 -2.84
C GLN A 93 5.70 7.64 -1.36
N GLY A 94 6.52 7.07 -0.47
CA GLY A 94 6.35 7.18 0.98
C GLY A 94 7.27 8.23 1.60
N VAL A 95 6.93 8.66 2.82
CA VAL A 95 7.85 9.37 3.70
C VAL A 95 8.48 8.32 4.60
N ILE A 96 9.78 8.09 4.45
CA ILE A 96 10.56 7.27 5.37
C ILE A 96 11.65 8.13 5.99
N GLU A 97 11.87 7.97 7.28
CA GLU A 97 13.12 8.37 7.89
C GLU A 97 14.14 7.27 7.59
N ALA A 98 15.04 7.55 6.66
CA ALA A 98 16.06 6.62 6.19
C ALA A 98 17.40 7.35 6.00
N PRO A 99 18.53 6.64 6.12
CA PRO A 99 19.84 7.19 5.75
C PRO A 99 19.82 7.73 4.31
N ASP A 100 20.56 8.82 4.06
CA ASP A 100 20.61 9.50 2.75
C ASP A 100 20.93 8.54 1.60
N GLU A 101 21.74 7.52 1.85
CA GLU A 101 22.10 6.48 0.89
C GLU A 101 20.89 5.67 0.40
N LEU A 102 19.99 5.31 1.32
CA LEU A 102 18.76 4.59 1.00
C LEU A 102 17.76 5.49 0.28
N MET A 103 17.65 6.75 0.70
CA MET A 103 16.82 7.75 0.02
C MET A 103 17.28 7.95 -1.43
N ALA A 104 18.58 8.11 -1.65
CA ALA A 104 19.17 8.24 -2.99
C ALA A 104 18.97 6.98 -3.85
N ALA A 105 18.92 5.79 -3.25
CA ALA A 105 18.63 4.55 -3.96
C ALA A 105 17.15 4.44 -4.38
N LEU A 106 16.22 4.89 -3.52
CA LEU A 106 14.77 4.84 -3.76
C LEU A 106 14.28 5.88 -4.77
N GLU A 107 14.99 7.00 -4.89
CA GLU A 107 14.69 8.05 -5.87
C GLU A 107 15.10 7.66 -7.30
N ARG A 108 15.95 6.63 -7.48
CA ARG A 108 16.35 6.17 -8.82
C ARG A 108 15.13 5.64 -9.58
N PRO A 109 14.90 6.09 -10.83
CA PRO A 109 13.77 5.63 -11.62
C PRO A 109 13.89 4.12 -11.87
N ALA A 110 12.79 3.38 -11.75
CA ALA A 110 12.75 1.93 -11.95
C ALA A 110 13.30 1.48 -13.32
N ALA A 111 13.20 2.32 -14.35
CA ALA A 111 13.78 2.05 -15.69
C ALA A 111 15.32 2.09 -15.72
N ALA A 112 15.99 2.70 -14.73
CA ALA A 112 17.44 2.67 -14.57
C ALA A 112 17.90 1.53 -13.63
N ALA A 113 16.96 0.77 -13.06
CA ALA A 113 17.21 -0.26 -12.05
C ALA A 113 17.32 -1.69 -12.63
N GLU A 114 17.65 -1.83 -13.93
CA GLU A 114 17.92 -3.15 -14.51
C GLU A 114 19.22 -3.81 -13.98
N ASP A 115 20.09 -3.05 -13.28
CA ASP A 115 21.30 -3.58 -12.65
C ASP A 115 21.40 -3.11 -11.19
N GLY A 116 21.07 -3.97 -10.22
CA GLY A 116 21.62 -3.90 -8.86
C GLY A 116 20.82 -3.17 -7.75
N GLY A 117 19.71 -2.49 -8.05
CA GLY A 117 18.93 -1.75 -7.03
C GLY A 117 18.21 -2.64 -6.00
N GLY A 118 17.68 -3.78 -6.44
CA GLY A 118 17.00 -4.75 -5.56
C GLY A 118 17.95 -5.44 -4.58
N ALA A 119 19.20 -5.68 -4.99
CA ALA A 119 20.21 -6.34 -4.16
C ALA A 119 20.59 -5.49 -2.95
N LEU A 120 20.74 -4.17 -3.12
CA LEU A 120 21.02 -3.25 -2.01
C LEU A 120 19.89 -3.22 -0.98
N LEU A 121 18.63 -3.20 -1.43
CA LEU A 121 17.47 -3.20 -0.53
C LEU A 121 17.37 -4.52 0.24
N GLU A 122 17.58 -5.66 -0.44
CA GLU A 122 17.62 -6.98 0.19
C GLU A 122 18.77 -7.10 1.20
N ASP A 123 19.97 -6.63 0.87
CA ASP A 123 21.13 -6.66 1.76
C ASP A 123 20.93 -5.76 3.00
N MET A 124 20.33 -4.58 2.84
CA MET A 124 20.03 -3.67 3.96
C MET A 124 18.95 -4.24 4.89
N VAL A 125 17.88 -4.81 4.32
CA VAL A 125 16.82 -5.48 5.11
C VAL A 125 17.42 -6.67 5.87
N ARG A 126 18.31 -7.43 5.23
CA ARG A 126 18.99 -8.57 5.85
C ARG A 126 19.95 -8.15 6.97
N ALA A 127 20.74 -7.10 6.76
CA ALA A 127 21.62 -6.53 7.80
C ALA A 127 20.84 -6.04 9.03
N ARG A 128 19.64 -5.47 8.80
CA ARG A 128 18.74 -5.02 9.88
C ARG A 128 18.13 -6.19 10.65
N ILE A 129 17.71 -7.26 9.96
CA ILE A 129 17.19 -8.49 10.58
C ILE A 129 18.28 -9.20 11.39
N ASP A 130 19.52 -9.23 10.88
CA ASP A 130 20.65 -9.89 11.54
C ASP A 130 21.27 -9.07 12.69
N GLY A 131 20.69 -7.92 13.06
CA GLY A 131 21.13 -7.09 14.19
C GLY A 131 22.49 -6.41 13.98
N ARG A 132 23.03 -6.40 12.75
CA ARG A 132 24.25 -5.67 12.43
C ARG A 132 23.86 -4.26 11.99
N GLY A 133 23.64 -3.39 12.97
CA GLY A 133 23.61 -1.95 12.71
C GLY A 133 24.91 -1.55 12.02
N VAL A 134 24.79 -0.87 10.87
CA VAL A 134 25.91 -0.17 10.24
C VAL A 134 26.41 0.84 11.28
N SER A 135 27.58 0.57 11.82
CA SER A 135 28.33 1.51 12.63
C SER A 135 28.95 2.55 11.71
N GLU A 136 28.70 3.81 12.10
CA GLU A 136 29.16 5.11 11.58
C GLU A 136 28.41 5.70 10.37
#